data_AF-A0AAE4DG46-F1
#
_entry.id   AF-A0AAE4DG46-F1
#
_cell.length_a   1.000
_cell.length_b   1.000
_cell.length_c   1.000
_cell.angle_alpha   90.00
_cell.angle_beta   90.00
_cell.angle_gamma   90.00
#
_symmetry.space_group_name_H-M   'P 1'
#
loop_
_entity.id
_entity.type
_entity.pdbx_description
1 polymer ?
#
loop_
_entity_poly.entity_id
_entity_poly.type
_entity_poly.pdbx_seq_one_letter_code
_entity_poly.pdbx_strand_id
1 'polypeptide(L)'
;MKRLTITISVLAFSFSVKAQQAVVSTGGVDSASGGSLSYTIGQVVYESNTTSNGQVSEGVQQPYEIYDVTGVRDVVEMKGVELYPNPARDNLTIEIDHKTA
;
A
#
# COMPACT_ATOMS: atom_id res chain seq x y z
N MET A 1 -30.12 22.72 -32.10
CA MET A 1 -29.12 21.75 -31.62
C MET A 1 -27.74 22.36 -31.41
N LYS A 2 -27.16 23.10 -32.39
CA LYS A 2 -25.82 23.72 -32.28
C LYS A 2 -25.59 24.58 -31.01
N ARG A 3 -26.60 25.36 -30.57
CA ARG A 3 -26.50 26.18 -29.35
C ARG A 3 -26.41 25.34 -28.07
N LEU A 4 -27.15 24.23 -27.99
CA LEU A 4 -27.09 23.30 -26.86
C LEU A 4 -25.73 22.61 -26.79
N THR A 5 -25.17 22.23 -27.94
CA THR A 5 -23.83 21.62 -28.01
C THR A 5 -22.74 22.56 -27.52
N ILE A 6 -22.83 23.86 -27.86
CA ILE A 6 -21.87 24.87 -27.39
C ILE A 6 -21.99 25.07 -25.88
N THR A 7 -23.21 25.15 -25.33
CA THR A 7 -23.41 25.31 -23.88
C THR A 7 -22.86 24.11 -23.09
N ILE A 8 -23.07 22.88 -23.55
CA ILE A 8 -22.55 21.67 -22.91
C ILE A 8 -21.01 21.66 -22.95
N SER A 9 -20.41 22.05 -24.07
CA SER A 9 -18.95 22.11 -24.23
C SER A 9 -18.31 23.12 -23.26
N VAL A 10 -18.89 24.31 -23.12
CA VAL A 10 -18.41 25.33 -22.17
C VAL A 10 -18.52 24.83 -20.72
N LEU A 11 -19.64 24.20 -20.37
CA LEU A 11 -19.85 23.69 -19.01
C LEU A 11 -18.87 22.56 -18.66
N ALA A 12 -18.57 21.67 -19.60
CA ALA A 12 -17.61 20.58 -19.40
C ALA A 12 -16.17 21.08 -19.15
N PHE A 13 -15.77 22.20 -19.75
CA PHE A 13 -14.43 22.78 -19.58
C PHE A 13 -14.30 23.79 -18.42
N SER A 14 -15.41 24.09 -17.71
CA SER A 14 -15.42 25.11 -16.64
C SER A 14 -14.88 24.60 -15.29
N PHE A 15 -14.69 23.29 -15.12
CA PHE A 15 -14.32 22.71 -13.83
C PHE A 15 -12.80 22.51 -13.73
N SER A 16 -12.17 23.19 -12.78
CA SER A 16 -10.79 22.91 -12.38
C SER A 16 -10.81 21.80 -11.33
N VAL A 17 -10.23 20.65 -11.66
CA VAL A 17 -10.00 19.57 -10.69
C VAL A 17 -8.85 19.96 -9.77
N LYS A 18 -9.07 19.90 -8.46
CA LYS A 18 -7.99 20.00 -7.47
C LYS A 18 -7.57 18.61 -7.03
N ALA A 19 -6.30 18.29 -7.20
CA ALA A 19 -5.69 17.06 -6.69
C ALA A 19 -4.92 17.34 -5.39
N GLN A 20 -4.53 16.27 -4.70
CA GLN A 20 -3.63 16.34 -3.55
C GLN A 20 -2.34 17.07 -3.92
N GLN A 21 -1.96 18.07 -3.12
CA GLN A 21 -0.72 18.82 -3.29
C GLN A 21 0.16 18.58 -2.07
N ALA A 22 1.36 18.04 -2.30
CA ALA A 22 2.34 17.84 -1.27
C ALA A 22 3.08 19.17 -1.01
N VAL A 23 3.17 19.59 0.24
CA VAL A 23 4.05 20.70 0.65
C VAL A 23 5.42 20.09 0.93
N VAL A 24 6.29 20.11 -0.08
CA VAL A 24 7.59 19.42 -0.09
C VAL A 24 8.65 20.35 -0.65
N SER A 25 9.89 20.20 -0.20
CA SER A 25 11.02 20.99 -0.69
C SER A 25 11.51 20.51 -2.06
N THR A 26 11.50 19.19 -2.27
CA THR A 26 11.86 18.55 -3.55
C THR A 26 11.38 17.09 -3.57
N GLY A 27 11.41 16.45 -4.74
CA GLY A 27 11.11 15.04 -4.93
C GLY A 27 11.47 14.57 -6.34
N GLY A 28 11.44 13.27 -6.58
CA GLY A 28 11.81 12.69 -7.87
C GLY A 28 11.66 11.18 -7.94
N VAL A 29 11.99 10.63 -9.11
CA VAL A 29 12.10 9.18 -9.35
C VAL A 29 13.47 8.92 -9.96
N ASP A 30 14.28 8.14 -9.27
CA ASP A 30 15.56 7.66 -9.78
C ASP A 30 15.42 6.20 -10.22
N SER A 31 16.13 5.83 -11.28
CA SER A 31 16.11 4.46 -11.82
C SER A 31 17.53 3.95 -12.02
N ALA A 32 17.75 2.68 -11.67
CA ALA A 32 19.00 1.95 -11.84
C ALA A 32 18.71 0.54 -12.36
N SER A 33 19.75 -0.20 -12.75
CA SER A 33 19.59 -1.58 -13.22
C SER A 33 18.93 -2.52 -12.19
N GLY A 34 18.96 -2.16 -10.91
CA GLY A 34 18.33 -2.90 -9.81
C GLY A 34 16.89 -2.50 -9.48
N GLY A 35 16.32 -1.49 -10.14
CA GLY A 35 14.95 -1.02 -9.87
C GLY A 35 14.81 0.51 -9.90
N SER A 36 13.64 1.01 -9.52
CA SER A 36 13.34 2.43 -9.39
C SER A 36 13.01 2.82 -7.94
N LEU A 37 13.35 4.04 -7.57
CA LEU A 37 13.09 4.64 -6.26
C LEU A 37 12.40 5.99 -6.45
N SER A 38 11.24 6.16 -5.85
CA SER A 38 10.56 7.45 -5.75
C SER A 38 10.86 8.08 -4.39
N TYR A 39 11.21 9.36 -4.34
CA TYR A 39 11.54 10.05 -3.09
C TYR A 39 10.90 11.44 -2.99
N THR A 40 10.67 11.87 -1.75
CA THR A 40 10.09 13.16 -1.40
C THR A 40 10.84 13.72 -0.18
N ILE A 41 11.26 14.98 -0.23
CA ILE A 41 12.06 15.64 0.81
C ILE A 41 11.30 16.87 1.36
N GLY A 42 11.34 17.05 2.68
CA GLY A 42 10.73 18.21 3.34
C GLY A 42 9.21 18.10 3.52
N GLN A 43 8.67 16.88 3.45
CA GLN A 43 7.28 16.60 3.74
C GLN A 43 7.02 16.73 5.25
N VAL A 44 6.03 17.55 5.63
CA VAL A 44 5.69 17.81 7.04
C VAL A 44 4.66 16.84 7.61
N VAL A 45 3.91 16.15 6.76
CA VAL A 45 2.89 15.15 7.10
C VAL A 45 3.33 13.78 6.63
N TYR A 46 3.85 12.94 7.52
CA TYR A 46 4.42 11.63 7.19
C TYR A 46 4.18 10.57 8.26
N GLU A 47 3.42 10.90 9.31
CA GLU A 47 3.16 9.98 10.42
C GLU A 47 2.07 8.97 10.06
N SER A 48 2.14 7.80 10.67
CA SER A 48 1.07 6.80 10.62
C SER A 48 0.46 6.66 12.00
N ASN A 49 -0.85 6.91 12.09
CA ASN A 49 -1.61 6.86 13.31
C ASN A 49 -2.46 5.59 13.33
N THR A 50 -2.20 4.72 14.31
CA THR A 50 -2.92 3.46 14.50
C THR A 50 -3.75 3.52 15.77
N THR A 51 -5.02 3.13 15.65
CA THR A 51 -5.96 3.00 16.76
C THR A 51 -6.60 1.61 16.72
N SER A 52 -7.35 1.23 17.76
CA SER A 52 -8.11 -0.03 17.77
C SER A 52 -9.14 -0.14 16.64
N ASN A 53 -9.55 0.99 16.04
CA ASN A 53 -10.58 1.05 15.02
C ASN A 53 -10.01 1.16 13.61
N GLY A 54 -8.69 1.21 13.44
CA GLY A 54 -8.04 1.31 12.14
C GLY A 54 -6.75 2.10 12.15
N GLN A 55 -6.16 2.23 10.97
CA GLN A 55 -4.90 2.93 10.72
C GLN A 55 -5.11 4.04 9.68
N VAL A 56 -4.49 5.19 9.90
CA VAL A 56 -4.41 6.30 8.94
C VAL A 56 -2.94 6.64 8.74
N SER A 57 -2.46 6.47 7.51
CA SER A 57 -1.13 6.95 7.12
C SER A 57 -1.24 8.29 6.43
N GLU A 58 -0.57 9.30 6.98
CA GLU A 58 -0.43 10.59 6.35
C GLU A 58 0.63 10.54 5.24
N GLY A 59 0.55 11.52 4.33
CA GLY A 59 1.57 11.73 3.32
C GLY A 59 1.31 11.09 1.96
N VAL A 60 2.12 11.48 0.98
CA VAL A 60 1.86 11.18 -0.45
C VAL A 60 2.56 9.92 -0.98
N GLN A 61 3.51 9.37 -0.22
CA GLN A 61 4.29 8.18 -0.58
C GLN A 61 3.60 6.93 -0.03
N GLN A 62 2.44 6.57 -0.58
CA GLN A 62 1.74 5.34 -0.19
C GLN A 62 2.08 4.23 -1.18
N PRO A 63 2.69 3.11 -0.73
CA PRO A 63 2.93 1.98 -1.61
C PRO A 63 1.58 1.36 -2.01
N TYR A 64 1.41 1.14 -3.32
CA TYR A 64 0.28 0.37 -3.82
C TYR A 64 0.69 -1.09 -3.88
N GLU A 65 0.39 -1.84 -2.82
CA GLU A 65 0.66 -3.26 -2.77
C GLU A 65 -0.59 -4.03 -3.22
N ILE A 66 -0.49 -4.71 -4.37
CA ILE A 66 -1.51 -5.63 -4.83
C ILE A 66 -1.20 -6.98 -4.17
N TYR A 67 -1.89 -7.28 -3.08
CA TYR A 67 -1.91 -8.63 -2.56
C TYR A 67 -2.80 -9.48 -3.45
N ASP A 68 -2.22 -10.44 -4.17
CA ASP A 68 -3.02 -11.50 -4.76
C ASP A 68 -3.66 -12.28 -3.61
N VAL A 69 -4.96 -12.08 -3.39
CA VAL A 69 -5.75 -12.90 -2.47
C VAL A 69 -5.89 -14.27 -3.12
N THR A 70 -4.87 -15.12 -3.00
CA THR A 70 -4.83 -16.48 -3.54
C THR A 70 -5.73 -17.47 -2.79
N GLY A 71 -6.87 -16.98 -2.30
CA GLY A 71 -7.82 -17.71 -1.46
C GLY A 71 -7.66 -17.39 0.02
N VAL A 72 -8.81 -17.30 0.72
CA VAL A 72 -8.85 -17.51 2.17
C VAL A 72 -8.37 -18.93 2.39
N ARG A 73 -7.06 -19.15 2.48
CA ARG A 73 -6.57 -20.34 3.14
C ARG A 73 -7.03 -20.14 4.58
N ASP A 74 -7.87 -21.03 5.07
CA ASP A 74 -7.95 -21.26 6.51
C ASP A 74 -6.49 -21.47 6.94
N VAL A 75 -5.88 -20.40 7.46
CA VAL A 75 -4.58 -20.52 8.09
C VAL A 75 -4.89 -21.40 9.26
N VAL A 76 -4.52 -22.68 9.16
CA VAL A 76 -4.46 -23.55 10.33
C VAL A 76 -3.51 -22.83 11.26
N GLU A 77 -4.10 -22.10 12.20
CA GLU A 77 -3.37 -21.29 13.17
C GLU A 77 -2.60 -22.31 14.00
N MET A 78 -1.31 -22.49 13.71
CA MET A 78 -0.43 -23.38 14.45
C MET A 78 -0.17 -22.74 15.82
N LYS A 79 -1.16 -22.76 16.70
CA LYS A 79 -1.01 -22.30 18.08
C LYS A 79 -0.06 -23.25 18.80
N GLY A 80 1.05 -22.70 19.30
CA GLY A 80 1.98 -23.42 20.18
C GLY A 80 3.27 -23.94 19.55
N VAL A 81 3.61 -23.53 18.31
CA VAL A 81 4.95 -23.83 17.76
C VAL A 81 5.83 -22.58 17.91
N GLU A 82 6.70 -22.60 18.92
CA GLU A 82 7.73 -21.58 19.14
C GLU A 82 9.11 -22.15 18.80
N LEU A 83 9.91 -21.41 18.03
CA LEU A 83 11.24 -21.83 17.57
C LEU A 83 12.31 -20.94 18.20
N TYR A 84 13.24 -21.54 18.95
CA TYR A 84 14.39 -20.85 19.53
C TYR A 84 15.69 -21.64 19.32
N PRO A 85 16.81 -20.97 18.96
CA PRO A 85 16.91 -19.54 18.63
C PRO A 85 16.29 -19.22 17.26
N ASN A 86 15.58 -18.11 17.16
CA ASN A 86 15.21 -17.50 15.89
C ASN A 86 16.29 -16.47 15.53
N PRO A 87 17.09 -16.67 14.46
CA PRO A 87 16.90 -17.62 13.35
C PRO A 87 17.46 -19.02 13.59
N ALA A 88 16.69 -20.05 13.27
CA ALA A 88 17.17 -21.43 13.25
C ALA A 88 18.16 -21.62 12.11
N ARG A 89 19.29 -22.28 12.36
CA ARG A 89 20.30 -22.59 11.33
C ARG A 89 20.27 -24.09 10.99
N ASP A 90 20.65 -24.39 9.76
CA ASP A 90 20.80 -25.72 9.15
C ASP A 90 19.51 -26.42 8.70
N ASN A 91 18.80 -27.17 9.54
CA ASN A 91 17.58 -27.88 9.13
C ASN A 91 16.55 -27.92 10.26
N LEU A 92 15.30 -27.60 9.93
CA LEU A 92 14.15 -27.71 10.82
C LEU A 92 13.12 -28.65 10.19
N THR A 93 12.79 -29.74 10.87
CA THR A 93 11.72 -30.67 10.45
C THR A 93 10.55 -30.54 11.40
N ILE A 94 9.38 -30.16 10.88
CA ILE A 94 8.12 -30.06 11.62
C ILE A 94 7.19 -31.13 11.05
N GLU A 95 6.79 -32.10 11.88
CA GLU A 95 5.81 -33.12 11.54
C GLU A 95 4.45 -32.73 12.14
N ILE A 96 3.42 -32.67 11.29
CA ILE A 96 2.06 -32.29 11.69
C ILE A 96 1.15 -33.46 11.35
N ASP A 97 0.55 -34.05 12.38
CA ASP A 97 -0.48 -35.08 12.20
C ASP A 97 -1.84 -34.41 12.05
N HIS A 98 -2.45 -34.55 10.87
CA HIS A 98 -3.77 -33.99 10.59
C HIS A 98 -4.84 -35.06 10.82
N LYS A 99 -5.56 -34.95 11.94
CA LYS A 99 -6.74 -35.77 12.19
C LYS A 99 -7.96 -35.11 11.54
N THR A 100 -8.33 -35.59 10.35
CA THR A 100 -9.64 -35.29 9.74
C THR A 100 -10.75 -35.76 10.68
N ALA A 101 -11.62 -34.83 11.07
CA ALA A 101 -12.91 -35.14 11.70
C ALA A 101 -13.92 -35.67 10.66
#